data_AF-A0A7J4LBU3-F1
#
_entry.id   AF-A0A7J4LBU3-F1
#
_cell.length_a   1.000
_cell.length_b   1.000
_cell.length_c   1.000
_cell.angle_alpha   90.00
_cell.angle_beta   90.00
_cell.angle_gamma   90.00
#
_symmetry.space_group_name_H-M   'P 1'
#
loop_
_entity.id
_entity.type
_entity.pdbx_description
1 polymer ?
#
loop_
_entity_poly.entity_id
_entity_poly.type
_entity_poly.pdbx_seq_one_letter_code
_entity_poly.pdbx_strand_id
1 'polypeptide(L)'
;MKYKTKSAIIGRAGKRDEDGNGPVFIHLFNQNDPHKTAAVPEKFVDDHTKIHKIIFRGLDLSFLLAGSDILINNLEYLEVMEDPKSRGNLIITGKQKK
;
A
#
# COMPACT_ATOMS: atom_id res chain seq x y z
N MET A 1 5.30 -5.91 -9.08
CA MET A 1 4.22 -6.93 -9.15
C MET A 1 2.88 -6.26 -9.37
N LYS A 2 1.94 -6.94 -10.04
CA LYS A 2 0.58 -6.45 -10.33
C LYS A 2 -0.46 -7.34 -9.64
N TYR A 3 -1.42 -6.74 -8.97
CA TYR A 3 -2.42 -7.42 -8.16
C TYR A 3 -3.83 -6.98 -8.56
N LYS A 4 -4.70 -7.91 -8.91
CA LYS A 4 -6.13 -7.64 -9.06
C LYS A 4 -6.74 -7.55 -7.67
N THR A 5 -7.30 -6.39 -7.31
CA THR A 5 -7.86 -6.09 -5.99
C THR A 5 -8.89 -4.98 -6.12
N LYS A 6 -9.84 -4.85 -5.18
CA LYS A 6 -10.80 -3.73 -5.16
C LYS A 6 -10.34 -2.58 -4.26
N SER A 7 -9.59 -2.86 -3.21
CA SER A 7 -8.96 -1.83 -2.40
C SER A 7 -7.64 -2.30 -1.81
N ALA A 8 -6.88 -1.37 -1.27
CA ALA A 8 -5.66 -1.65 -0.52
C ALA A 8 -5.54 -0.71 0.69
N ILE A 9 -5.04 -1.23 1.80
CA ILE A 9 -4.55 -0.43 2.93
C ILE A 9 -3.04 -0.62 2.98
N ILE A 10 -2.32 0.50 2.96
CA ILE A 10 -0.88 0.55 2.83
C ILE A 10 -0.32 1.44 3.93
N GLY A 11 0.69 0.94 4.63
CA GLY A 11 1.28 1.70 5.72
C GLY A 11 2.64 1.19 6.14
N ARG A 12 3.16 1.88 7.14
CA ARG A 12 4.41 1.56 7.82
C ARG A 12 4.20 0.39 8.78
N ALA A 13 5.11 -0.56 8.78
CA ALA A 13 5.14 -1.69 9.70
C ALA A 13 6.42 -1.65 10.56
N GLY A 14 6.44 -2.47 11.61
CA GLY A 14 7.67 -2.85 12.33
C GLY A 14 8.51 -1.68 12.87
N LYS A 15 9.78 -2.00 13.16
CA LYS A 15 10.79 -1.03 13.59
C LYS A 15 11.56 -0.50 12.38
N ARG A 16 12.04 0.74 12.49
CA ARG A 16 12.92 1.36 11.51
C ARG A 16 14.38 1.11 11.87
N ASP A 17 15.24 1.12 10.86
CA ASP A 17 16.69 1.15 11.05
C ASP A 17 17.19 2.56 11.41
N GLU A 18 18.51 2.69 11.60
CA GLU A 18 19.17 3.94 12.01
C GLU A 18 19.04 5.04 10.96
N ASP A 19 18.87 4.67 9.69
CA ASP A 19 18.66 5.57 8.55
C ASP A 19 17.18 5.93 8.34
N GLY A 20 16.29 5.41 9.19
CA GLY A 20 14.86 5.65 9.14
C GLY A 20 14.11 4.80 8.12
N ASN A 21 14.76 3.84 7.46
CA ASN A 21 14.09 2.89 6.57
C ASN A 21 13.36 1.83 7.39
N GLY A 22 12.29 1.28 6.85
CA GLY A 22 11.59 0.21 7.54
C GLY A 22 10.66 -0.58 6.66
N PRO A 23 9.99 -1.59 7.25
CA PRO A 23 9.06 -2.41 6.51
C PRO A 23 7.77 -1.67 6.21
N VAL A 24 7.17 -2.05 5.08
CA VAL A 24 5.86 -1.58 4.63
C VAL A 24 4.91 -2.77 4.62
N PHE A 25 3.69 -2.58 5.10
CA PHE A 25 2.62 -3.54 4.90
C PHE A 25 1.73 -3.08 3.75
N ILE A 26 1.28 -4.03 2.93
CA ILE A 26 0.31 -3.80 1.86
C ILE A 26 -0.74 -4.90 1.94
N HIS A 27 -1.93 -4.52 2.44
CA HIS A 27 -3.06 -5.43 2.58
C HIS A 27 -4.06 -5.19 1.46
N LEU A 28 -4.44 -6.25 0.75
CA LEU A 28 -5.34 -6.20 -0.39
C LEU A 28 -6.72 -6.78 -0.02
N PHE A 29 -7.79 -6.16 -0.51
CA PHE A 29 -9.16 -6.54 -0.17
C PHE A 29 -10.07 -6.59 -1.40
N ASN A 30 -11.08 -7.46 -1.35
CA ASN A 30 -12.10 -7.61 -2.39
C ASN A 30 -13.31 -6.66 -2.26
N GLN A 31 -13.23 -5.68 -1.37
CA GLN A 31 -14.27 -4.68 -1.14
C GLN A 31 -13.65 -3.31 -0.83
N ASN A 32 -14.43 -2.26 -1.04
CA ASN A 32 -14.06 -0.90 -0.62
C ASN A 32 -14.28 -0.73 0.88
N ASP A 33 -13.61 0.27 1.46
CA ASP A 33 -13.73 0.64 2.87
C ASP A 33 -13.65 -0.56 3.85
N PRO A 34 -12.66 -1.46 3.71
CA PRO A 34 -12.57 -2.65 4.56
C PRO A 34 -12.44 -2.28 6.06
N HIS A 35 -11.81 -1.14 6.37
CA HIS A 35 -11.66 -0.59 7.72
C HIS A 35 -12.97 -0.24 8.44
N LYS A 36 -14.10 -0.15 7.73
CA LYS A 36 -15.44 0.08 8.33
C LYS A 36 -16.20 -1.21 8.63
N THR A 37 -15.58 -2.36 8.40
CA THR A 37 -16.19 -3.68 8.48
C THR A 37 -15.27 -4.67 9.19
N ALA A 38 -15.73 -5.90 9.40
CA ALA A 38 -14.89 -7.00 9.90
C ALA A 38 -14.10 -7.71 8.79
N ALA A 39 -13.90 -7.07 7.63
CA ALA A 39 -13.19 -7.68 6.50
C ALA A 39 -11.71 -7.91 6.81
N VAL A 40 -11.22 -9.09 6.41
CA VAL A 40 -9.80 -9.47 6.48
C VAL A 40 -9.14 -9.30 5.11
N PRO A 41 -7.83 -9.01 5.05
CA PRO A 41 -7.12 -8.96 3.78
C PRO A 41 -7.16 -10.32 3.07
N GLU A 42 -7.40 -10.32 1.76
CA GLU A 42 -7.25 -11.52 0.93
C GLU A 42 -5.78 -11.84 0.67
N LYS A 43 -4.93 -10.80 0.71
CA LYS A 43 -3.49 -10.94 0.48
C LYS A 43 -2.70 -9.93 1.28
N PHE A 44 -1.58 -10.42 1.82
CA PHE A 44 -0.55 -9.67 2.49
C PHE A 44 0.66 -9.57 1.55
N VAL A 45 1.14 -8.36 1.30
CA VAL A 45 2.32 -8.06 0.47
C VAL A 45 3.30 -7.30 1.35
N ASP A 46 4.03 -8.05 2.17
CA ASP A 46 4.84 -7.54 3.28
C ASP A 46 6.33 -7.89 3.13
N ASP A 47 6.78 -8.17 1.91
CA ASP A 47 8.16 -8.51 1.55
C ASP A 47 9.09 -7.29 1.44
N HIS A 48 8.52 -6.08 1.48
CA HIS A 48 9.24 -4.81 1.40
C HIS A 48 9.73 -4.35 2.78
N THR A 49 10.96 -4.71 3.15
CA THR A 49 11.47 -4.56 4.54
C THR A 49 12.40 -3.35 4.79
N LYS A 50 12.99 -2.78 3.74
CA LYS A 50 13.97 -1.68 3.83
C LYS A 50 13.58 -0.51 2.95
N ILE A 51 12.41 0.08 3.24
CA ILE A 51 11.83 1.16 2.46
C ILE A 51 12.02 2.49 3.19
N HIS A 52 12.60 3.46 2.48
CA HIS A 52 12.76 4.84 2.92
C HIS A 52 11.46 5.63 2.77
N LYS A 53 10.78 5.50 1.62
CA LYS A 53 9.50 6.17 1.35
C LYS A 53 8.63 5.42 0.35
N ILE A 54 7.33 5.68 0.45
CA ILE A 54 6.31 5.20 -0.49
C ILE A 54 5.91 6.36 -1.40
N ILE A 55 5.85 6.12 -2.70
CA ILE A 55 5.49 7.10 -3.73
C ILE A 55 4.22 6.60 -4.43
N PHE A 56 3.10 7.28 -4.19
CA PHE A 56 1.85 7.01 -4.88
C PHE A 56 1.76 7.81 -6.18
N ARG A 57 1.28 7.20 -7.26
CA ARG A 57 1.14 7.86 -8.57
C ARG A 57 -0.20 7.54 -9.21
N GLY A 58 -0.93 8.58 -9.64
CA GLY A 58 -2.14 8.44 -10.44
C GLY A 58 -3.29 7.72 -9.72
N LEU A 59 -3.35 7.83 -8.40
CA LEU A 59 -4.36 7.19 -7.55
C LEU A 59 -5.00 8.22 -6.62
N ASP A 60 -6.29 8.10 -6.42
CA ASP A 60 -7.03 8.80 -5.38
C ASP A 60 -6.82 8.07 -4.04
N LEU A 61 -6.35 8.82 -3.05
CA LEU A 61 -5.92 8.30 -1.76
C LEU A 61 -6.77 8.88 -0.64
N SER A 62 -7.06 8.07 0.37
CA SER A 62 -7.61 8.52 1.64
C SER A 62 -6.61 8.23 2.75
N PHE A 63 -6.26 9.25 3.53
CA PHE A 63 -5.41 9.06 4.70
C PHE A 63 -6.30 8.76 5.92
N LEU A 64 -6.15 7.55 6.47
CA LEU A 64 -6.92 7.10 7.62
C LEU A 64 -6.19 7.53 8.90
N LEU A 65 -6.77 8.49 9.62
CA LEU A 65 -6.16 9.05 10.83
C LEU A 65 -6.01 8.02 11.96
N ALA A 66 -6.95 7.07 12.07
CA ALA A 66 -6.95 6.07 13.14
C ALA A 66 -5.72 5.13 13.08
N GLY A 67 -5.31 4.73 11.88
CA GLY A 67 -4.15 3.85 11.65
C GLY A 67 -2.90 4.58 11.21
N SER A 68 -3.00 5.86 10.83
CA SER A 68 -1.95 6.58 10.12
C SER A 68 -1.49 5.86 8.84
N ASP A 69 -2.46 5.27 8.14
CA ASP A 69 -2.29 4.47 6.94
C ASP A 69 -3.06 5.05 5.75
N ILE A 70 -2.72 4.59 4.56
CA ILE A 70 -3.31 5.04 3.29
C ILE A 70 -4.29 3.98 2.81
N LEU A 71 -5.52 4.40 2.57
CA LEU A 71 -6.55 3.62 1.90
C LEU A 71 -6.66 4.04 0.44
N ILE A 72 -6.76 3.04 -0.43
CA ILE A 72 -7.01 3.19 -1.86
C ILE A 72 -8.22 2.35 -2.22
N ASN A 73 -9.33 2.98 -2.60
CA ASN A 73 -10.56 2.29 -3.00
C ASN A 73 -10.70 2.21 -4.52
N ASN A 74 -11.72 1.49 -4.98
CA ASN A 74 -12.16 1.40 -6.37
C ASN A 74 -11.10 0.87 -7.33
N LEU A 75 -10.16 0.05 -6.88
CA LEU A 75 -9.12 -0.51 -7.72
C LEU A 75 -9.72 -1.55 -8.70
N GLU A 76 -9.22 -1.53 -9.94
CA GLU A 76 -9.22 -2.71 -10.82
C GLU A 76 -7.97 -3.55 -10.56
N TYR A 77 -6.84 -2.87 -10.37
CA TYR A 77 -5.56 -3.47 -10.01
C TYR A 77 -4.66 -2.46 -9.30
N LEU A 78 -3.74 -3.00 -8.48
CA LEU A 78 -2.63 -2.29 -7.87
C LEU A 78 -1.31 -2.81 -8.45
N GLU A 79 -0.36 -1.92 -8.70
CA GLU A 79 1.01 -2.25 -9.08
C GLU A 79 1.98 -1.70 -8.03
N VAL A 80 2.89 -2.57 -7.60
CA VAL A 80 3.90 -2.31 -6.56
C VAL A 80 5.27 -2.60 -7.13
N MET A 81 6.17 -1.64 -7.11
CA MET A 81 7.54 -1.82 -7.62
C MET A 81 8.53 -0.94 -6.87
N GLU A 82 9.75 -1.42 -6.66
CA GLU A 82 10.83 -0.55 -6.21
C GLU A 82 11.30 0.35 -7.35
N ASP A 83 11.66 1.60 -7.03
CA ASP A 83 12.19 2.55 -8.01
C ASP A 83 13.56 2.08 -8.51
N PRO A 84 13.73 1.80 -9.81
CA PRO A 84 15.00 1.33 -10.35
C PRO A 84 16.12 2.37 -10.24
N LYS A 85 15.78 3.66 -10.11
CA LYS A 85 16.75 4.76 -10.02
C LYS A 85 17.14 5.10 -8.58
N SER A 86 16.35 4.68 -7.60
CA SER A 86 16.55 5.05 -6.20
C SER A 86 16.11 3.91 -5.28
N ARG A 87 17.10 3.12 -4.85
CA ARG A 87 16.90 2.01 -3.90
C ARG A 87 16.21 2.52 -2.64
N GLY A 88 15.28 1.72 -2.11
CA GLY A 88 14.51 2.07 -0.92
C GLY A 88 13.27 2.92 -1.17
N ASN A 89 12.97 3.32 -2.42
CA ASN A 89 11.70 3.96 -2.75
C ASN A 89 10.72 2.93 -3.31
N LEU A 90 9.55 2.79 -2.68
CA LEU A 90 8.49 1.91 -3.15
C LEU A 90 7.44 2.71 -3.93
N ILE A 91 7.26 2.41 -5.21
CA ILE A 91 6.26 3.05 -6.06
C ILE A 91 4.98 2.21 -6.03
N ILE A 92 3.88 2.89 -5.70
CA ILE A 92 2.51 2.35 -5.72
C ILE A 92 1.72 3.08 -6.80
N THR A 93 1.21 2.33 -7.76
CA THR A 93 0.39 2.83 -8.86
C THR A 93 -0.73 1.84 -9.15
N GLY A 94 -1.62 2.14 -10.08
CA GLY A 94 -2.70 1.22 -10.43
C GLY A 94 -3.74 1.86 -11.33
N LYS A 95 -4.89 1.19 -11.43
CA LYS A 95 -6.07 1.71 -12.11
C LYS A 95 -7.27 1.66 -11.19
N GLN A 96 -7.98 2.77 -11.07
CA GLN A 96 -9.26 2.85 -10.38
C GLN A 96 -10.42 2.85 -11.38
N LYS A 97 -11.55 2.26 -10.98
CA LYS A 97 -12.85 2.45 -11.62
C LYS A 97 -13.33 3.84 -11.24
N LYS A 98 -13.59 4.67 -12.25
CA LYS A 98 -14.30 5.93 -12.09
C LYS A 98 -15.75 5.69 -11.71
#